data_AF-A0A1J5D8K8-F1
#
_entry.id   AF-A0A1J5D8K8-F1
#
_cell.length_a   1.000
_cell.length_b   1.000
_cell.length_c   1.000
_cell.angle_alpha   90.00
_cell.angle_beta   90.00
_cell.angle_gamma   90.00
#
_symmetry.space_group_name_H-M   'P 1'
#
loop_
_entity.id
_entity.type
_entity.pdbx_description
1 polymer ?
#
loop_
_entity_poly.entity_id
_entity_poly.type
_entity_poly.pdbx_seq_one_letter_code
_entity_poly.pdbx_strand_id
1 'polypeptide(L)' 'MNIASDKKVGDITVRELRELVREIVAEIVDPDYGLELRDEVIEALRESWEQKKRGEGIPLEKASKKFTAWIL' A
#
# COMPACT_ATOMS: atom_id res chain seq x y z
N MET A 1 -30.00 14.26 7.69
CA MET A 1 -29.81 13.77 9.07
C MET A 1 -28.91 14.79 9.75
N ASN A 2 -29.47 15.66 10.59
CA ASN A 2 -28.73 16.77 11.21
C ASN A 2 -27.98 16.22 12.43
N ILE A 3 -26.78 15.70 12.21
CA ILE A 3 -25.91 15.26 13.30
C ILE A 3 -25.36 16.54 13.92
N ALA A 4 -25.99 17.03 14.99
CA ALA A 4 -25.47 18.15 15.75
C ALA A 4 -24.04 17.80 16.20
N SER A 5 -23.06 18.51 15.65
CA SER A 5 -21.63 18.22 15.81
C SER A 5 -21.20 18.15 17.28
N ASP A 6 -21.90 18.87 18.16
CA ASP A 6 -21.57 19.00 19.58
C ASP A 6 -22.48 18.19 20.51
N LYS A 7 -23.21 17.19 19.99
CA LYS A 7 -24.07 16.36 20.83
C LYS A 7 -23.23 15.40 21.69
N LYS A 8 -23.26 15.57 23.02
CA LYS A 8 -22.71 14.57 23.96
C LYS A 8 -23.44 13.24 23.77
N VAL A 9 -22.70 12.17 23.47
CA VAL A 9 -23.27 10.84 23.15
C VAL A 9 -23.22 9.86 24.34
N GLY A 10 -22.60 10.24 25.46
CA GLY A 10 -22.51 9.42 26.67
C GLY A 10 -21.31 9.81 27.52
N ASP A 11 -21.06 9.03 28.57
CA ASP A 11 -19.81 9.07 29.33
C ASP A 11 -18.89 7.97 28.81
N ILE A 12 -17.60 8.29 28.61
CA ILE A 12 -16.58 7.38 28.08
C ILE A 12 -15.40 7.34 29.03
N THR A 13 -14.83 6.15 29.25
CA THR A 13 -13.58 6.01 30.00
C THR A 13 -12.37 6.36 29.13
N VAL A 14 -11.24 6.70 29.76
CA VAL A 14 -9.97 6.98 29.05
C VAL A 14 -9.53 5.78 28.18
N ARG A 15 -9.84 4.55 28.62
CA ARG A 15 -9.53 3.34 27.88
C ARG A 15 -10.34 3.23 26.59
N GLU A 16 -11.65 3.41 26.67
CA GLU A 16 -12.55 3.35 25.51
C GLU A 16 -12.24 4.48 24.53
N LEU A 17 -11.87 5.68 25.03
CA LEU A 17 -11.42 6.77 24.16
C LEU A 17 -10.13 6.39 23.40
N ARG A 18 -9.17 5.75 24.06
CA ARG A 18 -7.93 5.30 23.43
C ARG A 18 -8.19 4.23 22.37
N GLU A 19 -9.10 3.30 22.65
CA GLU A 19 -9.50 2.25 21.71
C GLU A 19 -10.18 2.85 20.47
N LEU A 20 -11.15 3.75 20.66
CA LEU A 20 -11.84 4.44 19.57
C LEU A 20 -10.89 5.25 18.67
N VAL A 21 -9.96 6.00 19.26
CA VAL A 21 -8.95 6.75 18.49
C VAL A 21 -8.06 5.80 17.70
N ARG A 22 -7.67 4.66 18.28
CA ARG A 22 -6.84 3.66 17.61
C ARG A 22 -7.56 3.04 16.42
N GLU A 23 -8.84 2.72 16.58
CA GLU A 23 -9.69 2.19 15.49
C GLU A 23 -9.80 3.18 14.35
N ILE A 24 -10.12 4.45 14.65
CA ILE A 24 -10.21 5.52 13.65
C ILE A 24 -8.88 5.69 12.91
N VAL A 25 -7.76 5.74 13.63
CA VAL A 25 -6.43 5.87 13.01
C VAL A 25 -6.11 4.64 12.17
N ALA A 26 -6.45 3.43 12.62
CA ALA A 26 -6.23 2.21 11.84
C ALA A 26 -7.13 2.13 10.59
N GLU A 27 -8.34 2.67 10.63
CA GLU A 27 -9.21 2.81 9.46
C GLU A 27 -8.66 3.82 8.45
N ILE A 28 -7.99 4.87 8.92
CA ILE A 28 -7.38 5.91 8.06
C ILE A 28 -6.03 5.45 7.51
N VAL A 29 -5.26 4.68 8.27
CA VAL A 29 -3.92 4.23 7.91
C VAL A 29 -4.04 2.90 7.16
N ASP A 30 -4.16 2.99 5.84
CA ASP A 30 -3.82 1.89 4.93
C ASP A 30 -2.34 1.50 5.15
N PRO A 31 -2.00 0.21 5.35
CA PRO A 31 -0.62 -0.24 5.49
C PRO A 31 0.28 0.14 4.29
N ASP A 32 -0.31 0.43 3.13
CA ASP A 32 0.39 0.85 1.92
C ASP A 32 0.60 2.37 1.82
N TYR A 33 0.07 3.18 2.76
CA TYR A 33 0.30 4.63 2.79
C TYR A 33 1.71 4.94 3.32
N GLY A 34 2.65 5.13 2.40
CA GLY A 34 4.06 5.45 2.70
C GLY A 34 5.10 4.61 1.94
N LEU A 35 4.68 3.70 1.06
CA LEU A 35 5.59 2.99 0.16
C LEU A 35 6.00 3.89 -1.02
N GLU A 36 6.88 4.85 -0.75
CA GLU A 36 7.62 5.50 -1.83
C GLU A 36 8.60 4.48 -2.43
N LEU A 37 8.54 4.30 -3.75
CA LEU A 37 9.57 3.52 -4.45
C LEU A 37 10.91 4.23 -4.24
N ARG A 38 11.92 3.48 -3.79
CA ARG A 38 13.29 3.99 -3.73
C ARG A 38 13.70 4.47 -5.12
N ASP A 39 14.49 5.53 -5.19
CA ASP A 39 14.98 6.09 -6.46
C ASP A 39 15.63 5.02 -7.36
N GLU A 40 16.38 4.09 -6.76
CA GLU A 40 17.00 2.96 -7.46
C GLU A 40 15.97 2.04 -8.17
N VAL A 41 14.80 1.83 -7.55
CA VAL A 41 13.72 1.03 -8.12
C VAL A 41 13.00 1.80 -9.22
N ILE A 42 12.81 3.11 -9.04
CA ILE A 42 12.22 3.99 -10.06
C ILE A 42 13.10 4.00 -11.32
N GLU A 43 14.41 4.18 -11.17
CA GLU A 43 15.33 4.20 -12.30
C GLU A 43 15.40 2.83 -13.00
N ALA A 44 15.43 1.72 -12.26
CA ALA A 44 15.37 0.39 -12.85
C ALA A 44 14.07 0.15 -13.64
N LEU A 45 12.93 0.66 -13.15
CA LEU A 45 11.65 0.57 -13.87
C LEU A 45 11.62 1.43 -15.13
N ARG A 46 12.20 2.64 -15.08
CA ARG A 46 12.36 3.51 -16.25
C ARG A 46 13.21 2.84 -17.33
N GLU A 47 14.35 2.27 -16.95
CA GLU A 47 15.22 1.55 -17.86
C GLU A 47 14.50 0.34 -18.49
N SER A 48 13.79 -0.44 -17.67
CA SER A 48 12.98 -1.58 -18.12
C SER A 48 11.91 -1.17 -19.14
N TRP A 49 11.28 0.00 -18.97
CA TRP A 49 10.33 0.53 -19.94
C TRP A 49 10.97 0.88 -21.28
N GLU A 50 12.16 1.48 -21.28
CA GLU A 50 12.89 1.80 -22.51
C GLU A 50 13.39 0.53 -23.21
N GLN A 51 13.87 -0.47 -22.45
CA GLN A 51 14.21 -1.80 -22.99
C GLN A 51 12.99 -2.43 -23.68
N LYS A 52 11.82 -2.39 -23.04
CA LYS A 52 10.58 -2.91 -23.63
C LYS A 52 10.21 -2.21 -24.95
N LYS A 53 10.38 -0.88 -25.04
CA LYS A 53 10.14 -0.13 -26.29
C LYS A 53 11.08 -0.55 -27.43
N ARG A 54 12.31 -0.96 -27.10
CA ARG A 54 13.29 -1.51 -28.06
C ARG A 54 13.06 -2.98 -28.40
N GLY A 55 12.03 -3.61 -27.84
CA GLY A 55 11.76 -5.04 -28.01
C GLY A 55 12.68 -5.95 -27.19
N GLU A 56 13.38 -5.38 -26.20
CA GLU A 56 14.21 -6.10 -25.24
C GLU A 56 13.36 -6.56 -24.04
N GLY A 57 13.87 -7.53 -23.28
CA GLY A 57 13.20 -8.11 -22.12
C GLY A 57 12.75 -9.56 -22.34
N ILE A 58 12.12 -10.14 -21.32
CA ILE A 58 11.61 -11.51 -21.36
C ILE A 58 10.08 -11.50 -21.33
N PRO A 59 9.40 -12.28 -22.20
CA PRO A 59 7.96 -12.49 -22.11
C PRO A 59 7.57 -13.05 -20.74
N LEU A 60 6.39 -12.69 -20.25
CA LEU A 60 5.90 -13.07 -18.93
C LEU A 60 5.88 -14.60 -18.75
N GLU A 61 5.51 -15.34 -19.79
CA GLU A 61 5.47 -16.80 -19.80
C GLU A 61 6.87 -17.40 -19.64
N LYS A 62 7.89 -16.73 -20.20
CA LYS A 62 9.30 -17.14 -20.08
C LYS A 62 9.86 -16.78 -18.70
N ALA A 63 9.50 -15.61 -18.17
CA ALA A 63 9.85 -15.18 -16.83
C ALA A 63 9.27 -16.13 -15.77
N SER A 64 7.98 -16.43 -15.86
CA SER A 64 7.28 -17.34 -14.96
C SER A 64 7.98 -18.70 -14.88
N LYS A 65 8.27 -19.34 -16.02
CA LYS A 65 9.01 -20.62 -16.04
C LYS A 65 10.40 -20.53 -15.42
N LYS A 66 11.13 -19.44 -15.65
CA LYS A 66 12.49 -19.24 -15.13
C LYS A 66 12.52 -19.12 -13.61
N PHE A 67 11.55 -18.42 -13.02
CA PHE A 67 11.52 -18.15 -11.59
C PHE A 67 10.74 -19.20 -10.77
N THR A 68 9.81 -19.95 -11.39
CA THR A 68 9.22 -21.15 -10.75
C THR A 68 10.28 -22.23 -10.51
N ALA A 69 11.26 -22.37 -11.39
CA ALA A 69 12.39 -23.29 -11.23
C ALA A 69 13.44 -22.85 -10.18
N TRP A 70 13.31 -21.64 -9.62
CA TRP A 70 14.20 -21.12 -8.58
C TRP A 70 13.65 -21.30 -7.16
N ILE A 71 12.36 -21.60 -7.04
CA ILE A 71 11.64 -21.73 -5.76
C ILE A 71 11.27 -23.21 -5.47
N LEU A 72 11.66 -24.12 -6.38
CA LEU A 72 11.58 -25.57 -6.25
C LEU A 72 12.98 -26.17 -6.34
#